data_AF-A0A2T2R529-F1
#
_entry.id   AF-A0A2T2R529-F1
#
_cell.length_a   1.000
_cell.length_b   1.000
_cell.length_c   1.000
_cell.angle_alpha   90.00
_cell.angle_beta   90.00
_cell.angle_gamma   90.00
#
_symmetry.space_group_name_H-M   'P 1'
#
loop_
_entity.id
_entity.type
_entity.pdbx_description
1 polymer ?
#
loop_
_entity_poly.entity_id
_entity_poly.type
_entity_poly.pdbx_seq_one_letter_code
_entity_poly.pdbx_strand_id
1 'polypeptide(L)'
;MTTTLTDVQALIREWITAFGPTVLAILAVATLVAWIGTLMLRRIIARAIHRDKDLPLAERKQRIDTLQRVGTASVKILVTVVALMVLLSELGVSIGPILATAGVAGVALGFGAQYVISDLISGLFILIENQYSVGDIVCL
;
A
#
# COMPACT_ATOMS: atom_id res chain seq x y z
N MET A 1 43.07 -22.88 -22.92
CA MET A 1 41.64 -22.71 -23.28
C MET A 1 40.73 -23.19 -22.14
N THR A 2 41.06 -22.85 -20.87
CA THR A 2 40.35 -23.29 -19.66
C THR A 2 40.10 -22.14 -18.66
N THR A 3 40.56 -20.93 -18.97
CA THR A 3 40.42 -19.74 -18.10
C THR A 3 39.03 -19.11 -18.17
N THR A 4 38.28 -19.31 -19.26
CA THR A 4 36.95 -18.71 -19.43
C THR A 4 35.90 -19.25 -18.46
N LEU A 5 35.99 -20.52 -18.05
CA LEU A 5 34.99 -21.13 -17.15
C LEU A 5 35.21 -20.75 -15.68
N THR A 6 36.46 -20.54 -15.25
CA THR A 6 36.79 -20.08 -13.90
C THR A 6 36.47 -18.60 -13.70
N ASP A 7 36.70 -17.78 -14.72
CA ASP A 7 36.44 -16.33 -14.67
C ASP A 7 34.93 -16.05 -14.64
N VAL A 8 34.14 -16.79 -15.42
CA VAL A 8 32.66 -16.69 -15.39
C VAL A 8 32.11 -17.11 -14.02
N GLN A 9 32.66 -18.16 -13.40
CA GLN A 9 32.23 -18.57 -12.06
C GLN A 9 32.62 -17.57 -10.97
N ALA A 10 33.76 -16.89 -11.12
CA ALA A 10 34.18 -15.82 -10.22
C ALA A 10 33.25 -14.61 -10.32
N LEU A 11 32.95 -14.17 -11.54
CA LEU A 11 32.00 -13.08 -11.82
C LEU A 11 30.61 -13.39 -11.26
N ILE A 12 30.10 -14.61 -11.44
CA ILE A 12 28.79 -15.02 -10.90
C ILE A 12 28.79 -15.03 -9.37
N ARG A 13 29.83 -15.53 -8.72
CA ARG A 13 29.91 -15.53 -7.25
C ARG A 13 29.98 -14.12 -6.69
N GLU A 14 30.83 -13.28 -7.26
CA GLU A 14 31.02 -11.91 -6.82
C GLU A 14 29.72 -11.12 -6.96
N TRP A 15 29.01 -11.30 -8.09
CA TRP A 15 27.68 -10.73 -8.33
C TRP A 15 26.65 -11.25 -7.31
N ILE A 16 26.56 -12.56 -7.07
CA ILE A 16 25.62 -13.13 -6.09
C ILE A 16 25.92 -12.66 -4.66
N THR A 17 27.18 -12.53 -4.28
CA THR A 17 27.54 -12.05 -2.94
C THR A 17 27.34 -10.55 -2.76
N ALA A 18 27.48 -9.77 -3.84
CA ALA A 18 27.24 -8.32 -3.82
C ALA A 18 25.74 -8.00 -3.80
N PHE A 19 24.94 -8.66 -4.65
CA PHE A 19 23.51 -8.36 -4.79
C PHE A 19 22.61 -9.23 -3.90
N GLY A 20 23.03 -10.46 -3.57
CA GLY A 20 22.26 -11.42 -2.79
C GLY A 20 21.76 -10.91 -1.43
N PRO A 21 22.60 -10.34 -0.55
CA PRO A 21 22.15 -9.87 0.76
C PRO A 21 21.18 -8.67 0.64
N THR A 22 21.40 -7.78 -0.32
CA THR A 22 20.54 -6.60 -0.54
C THR A 22 19.17 -7.02 -1.08
N VAL A 23 19.14 -7.92 -2.07
CA VAL A 23 17.88 -8.49 -2.60
C VAL A 23 17.10 -9.22 -1.52
N LEU A 24 17.77 -10.04 -0.69
CA LEU A 24 17.15 -10.71 0.45
C LEU A 24 16.61 -9.72 1.49
N ALA A 25 17.36 -8.66 1.80
CA ALA A 25 16.92 -7.62 2.73
C ALA A 25 15.69 -6.87 2.19
N ILE A 26 15.67 -6.53 0.90
CA ILE A 26 14.51 -5.87 0.25
C ILE A 26 13.28 -6.77 0.29
N LEU A 27 13.43 -8.06 -0.05
CA LEU A 27 12.33 -9.02 0.01
C LEU A 27 11.83 -9.23 1.45
N ALA A 28 12.74 -9.28 2.42
CA ALA A 28 12.39 -9.38 3.84
C ALA A 28 11.62 -8.15 4.33
N VAL A 29 12.07 -6.94 3.98
CA VAL A 29 11.38 -5.69 4.31
C VAL A 29 10.03 -5.60 3.59
N ALA A 30 9.97 -5.93 2.30
CA ALA A 30 8.72 -5.90 1.53
C ALA A 30 7.68 -6.87 2.10
N THR A 31 8.09 -8.10 2.44
CA THR A 31 7.21 -9.08 3.08
C THR A 31 6.80 -8.66 4.49
N LEU A 32 7.70 -8.09 5.28
CA LEU A 32 7.40 -7.52 6.60
C LEU A 32 6.36 -6.40 6.49
N VAL A 33 6.54 -5.45 5.57
CA VAL A 33 5.62 -4.32 5.36
C VAL A 33 4.25 -4.82 4.87
N ALA A 34 4.21 -5.75 3.92
CA ALA A 34 2.95 -6.34 3.46
C ALA A 34 2.24 -7.12 4.59
N TRP A 35 3.00 -7.84 5.41
CA TRP A 35 2.45 -8.55 6.57
C TRP A 35 1.88 -7.58 7.61
N ILE A 36 2.62 -6.53 7.97
CA ILE A 36 2.14 -5.49 8.90
C ILE A 36 0.91 -4.77 8.33
N GLY A 37 0.92 -4.40 7.05
CA GLY A 37 -0.19 -3.70 6.40
C GLY A 37 -1.47 -4.53 6.39
N THR A 38 -1.38 -5.82 6.05
CA THR A 38 -2.53 -6.72 6.08
C THR A 38 -3.02 -7.03 7.50
N LEU A 39 -2.11 -7.06 8.48
CA LEU A 39 -2.47 -7.20 9.90
C LEU A 39 -3.21 -5.96 10.43
N MET A 40 -2.74 -4.76 10.10
CA MET A 40 -3.38 -3.51 10.48
C MET A 40 -4.78 -3.38 9.87
N LEU A 41 -4.92 -3.71 8.58
CA LEU A 41 -6.21 -3.67 7.91
C LEU A 41 -7.22 -4.62 8.57
N ARG A 42 -6.82 -5.87 8.86
CA ARG A 42 -7.66 -6.83 9.60
C ARG A 42 -8.05 -6.33 10.98
N ARG A 43 -7.15 -5.66 11.70
CA ARG A 43 -7.44 -5.08 13.03
C ARG A 43 -8.44 -3.93 12.98
N ILE A 44 -8.33 -3.04 11.99
CA ILE A 44 -9.26 -1.91 11.84
C ILE A 44 -10.67 -2.43 11.50
N ILE A 45 -10.75 -3.39 10.58
CA ILE A 45 -12.01 -4.01 10.16
C ILE A 45 -12.65 -4.79 11.32
N ALA A 46 -11.85 -5.57 12.08
CA ALA A 46 -12.34 -6.28 13.26
C ALA A 46 -12.88 -5.32 14.35
N ARG A 47 -12.27 -4.13 14.51
CA ARG A 47 -12.78 -3.10 15.43
C ARG A 47 -14.05 -2.42 14.92
N ALA A 48 -14.16 -2.18 13.62
CA ALA A 48 -15.35 -1.59 13.01
C ALA A 48 -16.60 -2.48 13.14
N ILE A 49 -16.41 -3.80 13.16
CA ILE A 49 -17.49 -4.80 13.32
C ILE A 49 -18.20 -4.72 14.68
N HIS A 50 -17.53 -4.28 15.74
CA HIS A 50 -18.12 -4.26 17.08
C HIS A 50 -19.10 -3.12 17.33
N ARG A 51 -19.29 -2.21 16.37
CA ARG A 51 -20.12 -1.02 16.59
C ARG A 51 -21.57 -1.15 16.15
N ASP A 52 -21.95 -2.26 15.54
CA ASP A 52 -23.12 -2.27 14.69
C ASP A 52 -23.80 -3.65 14.83
N LYS A 53 -24.81 -3.71 15.71
CA LYS A 53 -25.51 -4.95 16.13
C LYS A 53 -26.80 -5.21 15.35
N ASP A 54 -27.23 -4.28 14.50
CA ASP A 54 -28.61 -4.23 13.96
C ASP A 54 -28.77 -4.63 12.48
N LEU A 55 -27.78 -5.26 11.85
CA LEU A 55 -27.91 -5.82 10.49
C LEU A 55 -27.71 -7.34 10.49
N PRO A 56 -28.37 -8.09 9.58
CA PRO A 56 -28.16 -9.52 9.41
C PRO A 56 -26.67 -9.85 9.22
N LEU A 57 -26.16 -10.83 9.96
CA LEU A 57 -24.75 -11.25 9.97
C LEU A 57 -24.17 -11.51 8.56
N ALA A 58 -25.02 -11.93 7.61
CA ALA A 58 -24.62 -12.23 6.23
C ALA A 58 -24.23 -10.97 5.43
N GLU A 59 -25.04 -9.90 5.47
CA GLU A 59 -24.79 -8.67 4.69
C GLU A 59 -23.60 -7.88 5.24
N ARG A 60 -23.46 -7.82 6.58
CA ARG A 60 -22.28 -7.22 7.23
C ARG A 60 -21.00 -7.90 6.76
N LYS A 61 -20.97 -9.23 6.82
CA LYS A 61 -19.80 -10.04 6.47
C LYS A 61 -19.39 -9.84 5.01
N GLN A 62 -20.35 -9.69 4.10
CA GLN A 62 -20.08 -9.49 2.67
C GLN A 62 -19.49 -8.09 2.37
N ARG A 63 -19.99 -7.03 3.01
CA ARG A 63 -19.41 -5.67 2.88
C ARG A 63 -17.99 -5.60 3.42
N ILE A 64 -17.77 -6.22 4.58
CA ILE A 64 -16.50 -6.28 5.28
C ILE A 64 -15.47 -7.06 4.48
N ASP A 65 -15.85 -8.21 3.93
CA ASP A 65 -14.95 -9.03 3.11
C ASP A 65 -14.51 -8.29 1.84
N THR A 66 -15.44 -7.55 1.23
CA THR A 66 -15.13 -6.71 0.05
C THR A 66 -14.14 -5.59 0.41
N LEU A 67 -14.39 -4.84 1.49
CA LEU A 67 -13.49 -3.80 1.97
C LEU A 67 -12.10 -4.35 2.32
N GLN A 68 -12.06 -5.50 3.00
CA GLN A 68 -10.82 -6.17 3.38
C GLN A 68 -10.04 -6.61 2.14
N ARG A 69 -10.73 -7.18 1.14
CA ARG A 69 -10.13 -7.66 -0.09
C ARG A 69 -9.55 -6.51 -0.91
N VAL A 70 -10.30 -5.43 -1.09
CA VAL A 70 -9.84 -4.25 -1.82
C VAL A 70 -8.66 -3.59 -1.09
N GLY A 71 -8.77 -3.34 0.22
CA GLY A 71 -7.68 -2.72 0.98
C GLY A 71 -6.41 -3.56 1.00
N THR A 72 -6.53 -4.88 1.14
CA THR A 72 -5.39 -5.82 1.11
C THR A 72 -4.74 -5.84 -0.27
N ALA A 73 -5.56 -5.86 -1.33
CA ALA A 73 -5.07 -5.82 -2.70
C ALA A 73 -4.31 -4.51 -2.99
N SER A 74 -4.86 -3.36 -2.58
CA SER A 74 -4.21 -2.05 -2.77
C SER A 74 -2.84 -1.99 -2.09
N VAL A 75 -2.74 -2.42 -0.82
CA VAL A 75 -1.46 -2.47 -0.09
C VAL A 75 -0.48 -3.42 -0.78
N LYS A 76 -0.93 -4.61 -1.18
CA LYS A 76 -0.07 -5.60 -1.85
C LYS A 76 0.47 -5.06 -3.18
N ILE A 77 -0.37 -4.42 -3.99
CA ILE A 77 0.03 -3.80 -5.25
C ILE A 77 1.09 -2.72 -5.00
N LEU A 78 0.83 -1.80 -4.06
CA LEU A 78 1.74 -0.71 -3.74
C LEU A 78 3.13 -1.23 -3.31
N VAL A 79 3.16 -2.17 -2.36
CA VAL A 79 4.41 -2.77 -1.86
C VAL A 79 5.14 -3.53 -2.98
N THR A 80 4.42 -4.25 -3.83
CA THR A 80 5.01 -5.00 -4.94
C THR A 80 5.65 -4.07 -5.96
N VAL A 81 5.00 -2.95 -6.31
CA VAL A 81 5.55 -1.95 -7.24
C VAL A 81 6.82 -1.34 -6.69
N VAL A 82 6.81 -0.91 -5.41
CA VAL A 82 8.00 -0.33 -4.77
C VAL A 82 9.14 -1.35 -4.70
N ALA A 83 8.86 -2.58 -4.25
CA ALA A 83 9.87 -3.64 -4.18
C ALA A 83 10.47 -3.94 -5.55
N LEU A 84 9.65 -3.99 -6.61
CA LEU A 84 10.12 -4.19 -7.98
C LEU A 84 11.03 -3.05 -8.44
N MET A 85 10.67 -1.80 -8.16
CA MET A 85 11.51 -0.65 -8.51
C MET A 85 12.87 -0.70 -7.83
N VAL A 86 12.92 -1.01 -6.53
CA VAL A 86 14.19 -1.13 -5.80
C VAL A 86 15.03 -2.29 -6.36
N LEU A 87 14.41 -3.42 -6.68
CA LEU A 87 15.10 -4.55 -7.32
C LEU A 87 15.71 -4.17 -8.68
N LEU A 88 14.98 -3.42 -9.51
CA LEU A 88 15.50 -2.93 -10.79
C LEU A 88 16.71 -1.99 -10.60
N SER A 89 16.67 -1.15 -9.56
CA SER A 89 17.80 -0.26 -9.24
C SER A 89 19.08 -1.03 -8.92
N GLU A 90 18.96 -2.14 -8.17
CA GLU A 90 20.10 -3.00 -7.84
C GLU A 90 20.66 -3.72 -9.08
N LEU A 91 19.82 -4.05 -10.06
CA LEU A 91 20.26 -4.62 -11.35
C LEU A 91 20.97 -3.60 -12.26
N GLY A 92 21.18 -2.36 -11.79
CA GLY A 92 21.78 -1.27 -12.56
C GLY A 92 20.81 -0.60 -13.55
N VAL A 93 19.51 -0.90 -13.47
CA VAL A 93 18.49 -0.22 -14.29
C VAL A 93 18.19 1.14 -13.69
N SER A 94 18.20 2.19 -14.53
CA SER A 94 17.83 3.53 -14.08
C SER A 94 16.35 3.57 -13.69
N ILE A 95 16.06 3.75 -12.40
CA ILE A 95 14.69 3.90 -11.90
C ILE A 95 14.07 5.27 -12.20
N GLY A 96 14.86 6.26 -12.63
CA GLY A 96 14.41 7.63 -12.89
C GLY A 96 13.17 7.73 -13.78
N PRO A 97 13.14 7.13 -14.98
CA PRO A 97 11.96 7.13 -15.85
C PRO A 97 10.74 6.45 -15.20
N ILE A 98 10.93 5.32 -14.53
CA ILE A 98 9.84 4.59 -13.87
C ILE A 98 9.27 5.43 -12.72
N LEU A 99 10.14 6.04 -11.91
CA LEU A 99 9.74 6.91 -10.81
C LEU A 99 9.02 8.16 -11.30
N ALA A 100 9.44 8.74 -12.42
CA ALA A 100 8.75 9.86 -13.06
C ALA A 100 7.31 9.47 -13.47
N THR A 101 7.14 8.31 -14.12
CA THR A 101 5.81 7.83 -14.51
C THR A 101 4.94 7.46 -13.31
N ALA A 102 5.52 6.82 -12.29
CA ALA A 102 4.84 6.48 -11.05
C ALA A 102 4.41 7.75 -10.28
N GLY A 103 5.23 8.81 -10.33
CA GLY A 103 4.90 10.11 -9.78
C GLY A 103 3.68 10.75 -10.45
N VAL A 104 3.65 10.79 -11.79
CA VAL A 104 2.50 11.31 -12.55
C VAL A 104 1.23 10.49 -12.27
N ALA A 105 1.34 9.16 -12.27
CA ALA A 105 0.22 8.28 -11.92
C ALA A 105 -0.27 8.50 -10.48
N GLY A 106 0.66 8.70 -9.54
CA GLY A 106 0.35 9.03 -8.14
C GLY A 106 -0.40 10.34 -8.00
N VAL A 107 -0.01 11.38 -8.75
CA VAL A 107 -0.73 12.65 -8.78
C VAL A 107 -2.14 12.47 -9.33
N ALA A 108 -2.33 11.72 -10.41
CA ALA A 108 -3.65 11.42 -10.96
C ALA A 108 -4.55 10.67 -9.95
N LEU A 109 -4.00 9.68 -9.23
CA LEU A 109 -4.70 8.99 -8.14
C LEU A 109 -5.05 9.95 -6.99
N GLY A 110 -4.15 10.86 -6.65
CA GLY A 110 -4.37 11.91 -5.64
C GLY A 110 -5.53 12.83 -6.00
N PHE A 111 -5.63 13.25 -7.27
CA PHE A 111 -6.78 14.00 -7.76
C PHE A 111 -8.08 13.17 -7.72
N GLY A 112 -8.02 11.87 -8.01
CA GLY A 112 -9.18 10.98 -7.85
C GLY A 112 -9.69 10.86 -6.42
N ALA A 113 -8.81 10.98 -5.42
CA ALA A 113 -9.15 10.94 -4.00
C ALA A 113 -9.50 12.31 -3.41
N GLN A 114 -9.36 13.40 -4.17
CA GLN A 114 -9.47 14.77 -3.67
C GLN A 114 -10.82 15.06 -2.99
N TYR A 115 -11.92 14.60 -3.57
CA TYR A 115 -13.26 14.81 -2.99
C TYR A 115 -13.43 14.12 -1.64
N VAL A 116 -12.92 12.89 -1.48
CA VAL A 116 -12.96 12.15 -0.21
C VAL A 116 -12.23 12.91 0.89
N ILE A 117 -11.11 13.54 0.55
CA ILE A 117 -10.33 14.36 1.49
C ILE A 117 -11.10 15.64 1.85
N SER A 118 -11.72 16.30 0.87
CA SER A 118 -12.55 17.47 1.10
C SER A 118 -13.70 17.16 2.07
N ASP A 119 -14.42 16.07 1.83
CA ASP A 119 -15.56 15.66 2.66
C ASP A 119 -15.12 15.35 4.11
N LEU A 120 -13.96 14.70 4.27
CA LEU A 120 -13.40 14.42 5.59
C LEU A 120 -13.06 15.70 6.36
N ILE A 121 -12.43 16.67 5.68
CA ILE A 121 -12.04 17.95 6.29
C ILE A 121 -13.30 18.75 6.64
N SER A 122 -14.27 18.85 5.73
CA SER A 122 -15.55 19.52 6.00
C SER A 122 -16.29 18.90 7.18
N GLY A 123 -16.36 17.56 7.24
CA GLY A 123 -16.96 16.86 8.37
C GLY A 123 -16.23 17.12 9.69
N LEU A 124 -14.90 17.17 9.67
CA LEU A 124 -14.09 17.50 10.85
C LEU A 124 -14.35 18.95 11.33
N PHE A 125 -14.42 19.91 10.42
CA PHE A 125 -14.70 21.32 10.76
C PHE A 125 -16.08 21.49 11.39
N ILE A 126 -17.11 20.81 10.86
CA ILE A 126 -18.45 20.84 11.46
C ILE A 126 -18.41 20.39 12.93
N LEU A 127 -17.65 19.33 13.23
CA LEU A 127 -17.52 18.79 14.58
C LEU A 127 -16.73 19.70 15.52
N ILE A 128 -15.63 20.29 15.04
CA ILE A 128 -14.76 21.16 15.85
C ILE A 128 -15.44 22.49 16.14
N GLU A 129 -16.10 23.06 15.14
CA GLU A 129 -16.75 24.37 15.26
C GLU A 129 -18.17 24.27 15.86
N ASN A 130 -18.68 23.05 16.07
CA ASN A 130 -20.05 22.78 16.53
C ASN A 130 -21.09 23.60 15.74
N GLN A 131 -20.91 23.71 14.42
CA GLN A 131 -21.74 24.52 13.52
C GLN A 131 -23.21 24.07 13.51
N TYR A 132 -23.44 22.78 13.81
CA TYR A 132 -24.77 22.19 13.93
C TYR A 132 -24.83 21.38 15.22
N SER A 133 -25.82 21.65 16.07
CA SER A 133 -26.10 20.82 17.23
C SER A 133 -27.06 19.69 16.87
N VAL A 134 -26.97 18.58 17.61
CA VAL A 134 -27.87 17.43 17.43
C VAL A 134 -29.31 17.87 17.71
N GLY A 135 -30.12 18.01 16.65
CA GLY A 135 -31.51 18.48 16.73
C GLY A 135 -31.83 19.69 15.84
N ASP A 136 -30.83 20.32 15.24
CA ASP A 136 -31.06 21.48 14.36
C ASP A 136 -31.69 21.04 13.03
N ILE A 137 -32.76 21.74 12.64
CA ILE A 137 -33.41 21.55 11.34
C ILE A 137 -32.63 22.39 10.33
N VAL A 138 -31.77 21.72 9.57
CA VAL A 138 -31.01 22.36 8.49
C VAL A 138 -31.84 22.22 7.21
N CYS A 139 -32.34 23.34 6.69
CA CYS A 139 -32.93 23.39 5.35
C CYS A 139 -31.82 23.73 4.33
N LEU A 140 -31.77 22.93 3.26
CA LEU A 140 -30.84 23.06 2.13
C LEU A 140 -31.03 24.35 1.34
#